data_AF-A0A370HCG8-F1
#
_entry.id   AF-A0A370HCG8-F1
#
_cell.length_a   1.000
_cell.length_b   1.000
_cell.length_c   1.000
_cell.angle_alpha   90.00
_cell.angle_beta   90.00
_cell.angle_gamma   90.00
#
_symmetry.space_group_name_H-M   'P 1'
#
loop_
_entity.id
_entity.type
_entity.pdbx_description
1 polymer ?
#
loop_
_entity_poly.entity_id
_entity_poly.type
_entity_poly.pdbx_seq_one_letter_code
_entity_poly.pdbx_strand_id
1 'polypeptide(L)'
;MHWDQMTATAHDLRKRATRLRRGVGQLGVIESILDAADGPWLGAMDADGRGTAELRMHLAGRYRLTAVVTSAGKLSLAQMNAPVSGPAAERVLSSKPALRRGWDESMPMPKQPEWLDHVVEWVSNASLHVGRRAVLEWQLEGADRKLTSMNDTIDSLRISLLEREQMRDELAVEVAEMRAELESLESREPTDDQ
;
A
#
# COMPACT_ATOMS: atom_id res chain seq x y z
N MET A 1 -7.30 -4.68 -1.70
CA MET A 1 -6.01 -3.96 -1.64
C MET A 1 -4.90 -5.00 -1.85
N HIS A 2 -4.08 -4.84 -2.90
CA HIS A 2 -3.01 -5.79 -3.23
C HIS A 2 -1.84 -5.60 -2.24
N TRP A 3 -1.22 -6.69 -1.78
CA TRP A 3 -0.12 -6.63 -0.78
C TRP A 3 1.03 -5.71 -1.21
N ASP A 4 1.30 -5.64 -2.52
CA ASP A 4 2.36 -4.82 -3.10
C ASP A 4 2.12 -3.30 -3.02
N GLN A 5 0.92 -2.86 -2.64
CA GLN A 5 0.58 -1.45 -2.44
C GLN A 5 0.78 -1.00 -0.98
N MET A 6 1.10 -1.92 -0.07
CA MET A 6 1.29 -1.63 1.35
C MET A 6 2.70 -1.10 1.61
N THR A 7 2.80 0.18 1.94
CA THR A 7 4.10 0.86 2.14
C THR A 7 4.27 1.46 3.54
N ALA A 8 3.25 1.36 4.41
CA ALA A 8 3.32 1.95 5.74
C ALA A 8 4.19 1.09 6.65
N THR A 9 5.17 1.70 7.31
CA THR A 9 6.02 1.04 8.30
C THR A 9 5.25 0.74 9.59
N ALA A 10 5.77 -0.13 10.47
CA ALA A 10 5.19 -0.36 11.80
C ALA A 10 4.97 0.96 12.58
N HIS A 11 5.91 1.91 12.47
CA HIS A 11 5.78 3.24 13.09
C HIS A 11 4.62 4.06 12.50
N ASP A 12 4.44 4.03 11.17
CA ASP A 12 3.32 4.70 10.51
C ASP A 12 1.97 4.07 10.90
N LEU A 13 1.94 2.74 11.00
CA LEU A 13 0.76 1.99 11.43
C LEU A 13 0.39 2.32 12.89
N ARG A 14 1.37 2.48 13.78
CA ARG A 14 1.15 2.93 15.17
C ARG A 14 0.47 4.30 15.22
N LYS A 15 0.98 5.28 14.45
CA LYS A 15 0.36 6.62 14.33
C LYS A 15 -1.08 6.56 13.78
N ARG A 16 -1.39 5.59 12.92
CA ARG A 16 -2.76 5.37 12.42
C ARG A 16 -3.64 4.70 13.47
N ALA A 17 -3.11 3.73 14.20
CA ALA A 17 -3.82 3.03 15.29
C ALA A 17 -4.29 4.02 16.36
N THR A 18 -3.44 4.95 16.78
CA THR A 18 -3.79 5.98 17.78
C THR A 18 -4.89 6.95 17.30
N ARG A 19 -5.12 7.04 15.98
CA ARG A 19 -6.20 7.86 15.40
C ARG A 19 -7.53 7.11 15.30
N LEU A 20 -7.55 5.78 15.46
CA LEU A 20 -8.78 5.01 15.57
C LEU A 20 -9.48 5.42 16.87
N ARG A 21 -10.57 6.17 16.78
CA ARG A 21 -11.31 6.73 17.93
C ARG A 21 -12.03 5.69 18.81
N ARG A 22 -11.66 4.41 18.78
CA ARG A 22 -12.43 3.32 19.39
C ARG A 22 -11.55 2.31 20.12
N GLY A 23 -11.86 2.11 21.41
CA GLY A 23 -11.44 0.98 22.27
C GLY A 23 -9.96 0.94 22.65
N VAL A 24 -9.62 1.30 23.90
CA VAL A 24 -8.27 1.14 24.48
C VAL A 24 -7.73 -0.29 24.31
N GLY A 25 -8.61 -1.30 24.44
CA GLY A 25 -8.23 -2.70 24.24
C GLY A 25 -7.90 -3.07 22.78
N GLN A 26 -8.56 -2.46 21.80
CA GLN A 26 -8.25 -2.68 20.38
C GLN A 26 -6.86 -2.12 20.03
N LEU A 27 -6.54 -0.93 20.56
CA LEU A 27 -5.22 -0.32 20.41
C LEU A 27 -4.13 -1.20 21.05
N GLY A 28 -4.34 -1.68 22.28
CA GLY A 28 -3.36 -2.51 22.97
C GLY A 28 -2.97 -3.79 22.21
N VAL A 29 -3.96 -4.50 21.64
CA VAL A 29 -3.70 -5.69 20.80
C VAL A 29 -2.87 -5.34 19.56
N ILE A 30 -3.21 -4.25 18.89
CA ILE A 30 -2.50 -3.80 17.68
C ILE A 30 -1.07 -3.38 18.04
N GLU A 31 -0.88 -2.64 19.13
CA GLU A 31 0.44 -2.21 19.61
C GLU A 31 1.32 -3.41 19.98
N SER A 32 0.81 -4.41 20.69
CA SER A 32 1.56 -5.65 20.96
C SER A 32 2.08 -6.33 19.70
N ILE A 33 1.26 -6.40 18.64
CA ILE A 33 1.68 -7.00 17.37
C ILE A 33 2.74 -6.13 16.68
N LEU A 34 2.57 -4.82 16.69
CA LEU A 34 3.52 -3.87 16.09
C LEU A 34 4.84 -3.79 16.85
N ASP A 35 4.83 -4.02 18.16
CA ASP A 35 6.03 -4.05 19.01
C ASP A 35 6.86 -5.31 18.76
N ALA A 36 6.22 -6.43 18.40
CA ALA A 36 6.90 -7.67 17.99
C ALA A 36 7.48 -7.61 16.56
N ALA A 37 7.01 -6.64 15.76
CA ALA A 37 7.32 -6.49 14.35
C ALA A 37 8.67 -5.80 14.12
N ASP A 38 9.74 -6.35 14.68
CA ASP A 38 11.11 -5.92 14.42
C ASP A 38 11.51 -6.20 12.96
N GLY A 39 12.24 -5.26 12.34
CA GLY A 39 12.63 -5.37 10.93
C GLY A 39 11.62 -4.71 9.97
N PRO A 40 11.72 -4.96 8.64
CA PRO A 40 11.00 -4.18 7.63
C PRO A 40 9.58 -4.70 7.40
N TRP A 41 8.81 -4.75 8.47
CA TRP A 41 7.38 -4.98 8.34
C TRP A 41 6.73 -3.77 7.69
N LEU A 42 5.97 -4.05 6.64
CA LEU A 42 5.12 -3.08 5.98
C LEU A 42 3.69 -3.55 6.00
N GLY A 43 2.76 -2.62 6.05
CA GLY A 43 1.37 -2.99 6.15
C GLY A 43 0.40 -1.92 5.77
N ALA A 44 -0.85 -2.26 6.02
CA ALA A 44 -1.97 -1.36 5.97
C ALA A 44 -2.88 -1.67 7.16
N MET A 45 -3.61 -0.65 7.58
CA MET A 45 -4.62 -0.77 8.62
C MET A 45 -5.91 -0.20 8.07
N ASP A 46 -6.98 -0.95 8.24
CA ASP A 46 -8.33 -0.55 7.86
C ASP A 46 -9.27 -0.72 9.06
N ALA A 47 -10.29 0.12 9.14
CA ALA A 47 -11.32 0.02 10.17
C ALA A 47 -12.68 0.03 9.48
N ASP A 48 -13.46 -1.03 9.70
CA ASP A 48 -14.68 -1.31 8.97
C ASP A 48 -15.87 -0.39 9.31
N GLY A 49 -15.67 0.61 10.16
CA GLY A 49 -16.72 1.50 10.70
C GLY A 49 -17.72 0.80 11.65
N ARG A 50 -17.73 -0.53 11.70
CA ARG A 50 -18.61 -1.39 12.50
C ARG A 50 -17.97 -1.88 13.80
N GLY A 51 -16.73 -1.48 14.06
CA GLY A 51 -16.04 -1.72 15.33
C GLY A 51 -15.00 -2.83 15.27
N THR A 52 -14.57 -3.24 14.08
CA THR A 52 -13.36 -4.05 13.92
C THR A 52 -12.26 -3.24 13.23
N ALA A 53 -11.02 -3.57 13.57
CA ALA A 53 -9.83 -3.05 12.93
C ALA A 53 -9.09 -4.22 12.32
N GLU A 54 -8.72 -4.10 11.06
CA GLU A 54 -7.93 -5.07 10.33
C GLU A 54 -6.52 -4.53 10.13
N LEU A 55 -5.55 -5.26 10.67
CA LEU A 55 -4.13 -5.05 10.48
C LEU A 55 -3.62 -6.08 9.48
N ARG A 56 -3.11 -5.60 8.35
CA ARG A 56 -2.43 -6.42 7.35
C ARG A 56 -0.97 -6.04 7.33
N MET A 57 -0.08 -7.01 7.49
CA MET A 57 1.36 -6.79 7.49
C MET A 57 2.06 -7.83 6.64
N HIS A 58 3.21 -7.47 6.09
CA HIS A 58 4.10 -8.39 5.41
C HIS A 58 5.54 -8.01 5.69
N LEU A 59 6.40 -9.03 5.71
CA LEU A 59 7.82 -8.89 5.94
C LEU A 59 8.57 -9.29 4.67
N ALA A 60 9.13 -8.30 3.95
CA ALA A 60 9.91 -8.49 2.73
C ALA A 60 9.32 -9.53 1.73
N GLY A 61 7.99 -9.55 1.60
CA GLY A 61 7.24 -10.49 0.76
C GLY A 61 7.24 -11.96 1.20
N ARG A 62 7.94 -12.32 2.29
CA ARG A 62 8.11 -13.70 2.78
C ARG A 62 7.05 -14.14 3.78
N TYR A 63 6.76 -13.28 4.75
CA TYR A 63 5.74 -13.53 5.76
C TYR A 63 4.58 -12.58 5.54
N ARG A 64 3.34 -13.02 5.82
CA ARG A 64 2.15 -12.17 5.80
C ARG A 64 1.30 -12.44 7.04
N LEU A 65 0.79 -11.37 7.63
CA LEU A 65 -0.15 -11.41 8.74
C LEU A 65 -1.41 -10.63 8.35
N THR A 66 -2.57 -11.22 8.58
CA THR A 66 -3.85 -10.51 8.62
C THR A 66 -4.47 -10.74 10.00
N ALA A 67 -4.57 -9.69 10.81
CA ALA A 67 -5.17 -9.74 12.13
C ALA A 67 -6.42 -8.84 12.16
N VAL A 68 -7.56 -9.40 12.57
CA VAL A 68 -8.80 -8.66 12.77
C VAL A 68 -9.10 -8.59 14.26
N VAL A 69 -9.12 -7.38 14.79
CA VAL A 69 -9.30 -7.07 16.20
C VAL A 69 -10.64 -6.39 16.40
N THR A 70 -11.46 -6.96 17.27
CA THR A 70 -12.74 -6.37 17.71
C THR A 70 -12.51 -5.15 18.61
N SER A 71 -13.52 -4.27 18.72
CA SER A 71 -13.49 -3.10 19.59
C SER A 71 -13.26 -3.42 21.08
N ALA A 72 -13.56 -4.66 21.50
CA ALA A 72 -13.31 -5.18 22.84
C ALA A 72 -11.86 -5.63 23.07
N GLY A 73 -10.95 -5.47 22.10
CA GLY A 73 -9.56 -5.90 22.22
C GLY A 73 -9.38 -7.41 22.12
N LYS A 74 -10.20 -8.08 21.30
CA LYS A 74 -10.06 -9.53 21.03
C LYS A 74 -9.78 -9.78 19.56
N LEU A 75 -8.85 -10.70 19.28
CA LEU A 75 -8.64 -11.25 17.94
C LEU A 75 -9.86 -12.08 17.53
N SER A 76 -10.56 -11.66 16.48
CA SER A 76 -11.61 -12.45 15.83
C SER A 76 -11.05 -13.34 14.72
N LEU A 77 -9.95 -12.92 14.10
CA LEU A 77 -9.23 -13.63 13.05
C LEU A 77 -7.74 -13.28 13.14
N ALA A 78 -6.87 -14.26 13.00
CA ALA A 78 -5.46 -14.05 12.67
C ALA A 78 -5.03 -15.09 11.63
N GLN A 79 -4.60 -14.63 10.46
CA GLN A 79 -4.08 -15.47 9.38
C GLN A 79 -2.59 -15.17 9.23
N MET A 80 -1.78 -16.18 9.48
CA MET A 80 -0.32 -16.13 9.47
C MET A 80 0.17 -16.98 8.30
N ASN A 81 0.90 -16.37 7.37
CA ASN A 81 1.51 -17.04 6.24
C ASN A 81 3.02 -17.00 6.35
N ALA A 82 3.66 -18.16 6.32
CA ALA A 82 5.10 -18.34 6.33
C ALA A 82 5.59 -18.84 4.97
N PRO A 83 6.87 -18.58 4.59
CA PRO A 83 7.45 -18.98 3.31
C PRO A 83 7.89 -20.46 3.32
N VAL A 84 7.05 -21.35 3.84
CA VAL A 84 7.28 -22.80 3.88
C VAL A 84 6.19 -23.51 3.08
N SER A 85 6.42 -24.74 2.65
CA SER A 85 5.41 -25.55 1.97
C SER A 85 4.59 -26.38 2.96
N GLY A 86 3.35 -26.69 2.60
CA GLY A 86 2.47 -27.59 3.38
C GLY A 86 1.59 -26.89 4.42
N PRO A 87 1.01 -27.64 5.37
CA PRO A 87 0.03 -27.12 6.34
C PRO A 87 0.60 -26.03 7.28
N ALA A 88 1.92 -26.01 7.47
CA ALA A 88 2.60 -24.97 8.25
C ALA A 88 2.77 -23.64 7.49
N ALA A 89 2.49 -23.63 6.18
CA ALA A 89 2.57 -22.43 5.33
C ALA A 89 1.53 -21.40 5.73
N GLU A 90 0.33 -21.85 6.09
CA GLU A 90 -0.80 -20.99 6.43
C GLU A 90 -1.46 -21.48 7.71
N ARG A 91 -1.53 -20.61 8.72
CA ARG A 91 -2.25 -20.86 9.97
C ARG A 91 -3.31 -19.82 10.18
N VAL A 92 -4.53 -20.27 10.49
CA VAL A 92 -5.69 -19.40 10.69
C VAL A 92 -6.30 -19.65 12.07
N LEU A 93 -6.16 -18.67 12.95
CA LEU A 93 -6.95 -18.54 14.19
C LEU A 93 -8.25 -17.82 13.86
N SER A 94 -9.39 -18.38 14.25
CA SER A 94 -10.68 -17.75 14.00
C SER A 94 -11.71 -18.11 15.04
N SER A 95 -12.50 -17.13 15.46
CA SER A 95 -13.67 -17.36 16.31
C SER A 95 -14.71 -18.23 15.61
N LYS A 96 -14.69 -18.28 14.27
CA LYS A 96 -15.53 -19.16 13.46
C LYS A 96 -14.78 -20.47 13.15
N PRO A 97 -15.23 -21.63 13.67
CA PRO A 97 -14.53 -22.91 13.48
C PRO A 97 -14.28 -23.27 12.00
N ALA A 98 -15.23 -22.97 11.12
CA ALA A 98 -15.14 -23.25 9.69
C ALA A 98 -13.98 -22.51 8.96
N LEU A 99 -13.41 -21.47 9.56
CA LEU A 99 -12.29 -20.71 8.98
C LEU A 99 -10.92 -21.16 9.52
N ARG A 100 -10.88 -22.05 10.51
CA ARG A 100 -9.62 -22.50 11.13
C ARG A 100 -8.87 -23.42 10.17
N ARG A 101 -7.56 -23.26 10.08
CA ARG A 101 -6.70 -24.02 9.15
C ARG A 101 -5.25 -24.05 9.65
N GLY A 102 -4.51 -25.10 9.27
CA GLY A 102 -3.07 -25.21 9.54
C GLY A 102 -2.70 -25.76 10.92
N TRP A 103 -3.65 -26.43 11.58
CA TRP A 103 -3.50 -27.02 12.91
C TRP A 103 -3.74 -28.52 12.84
N ASP A 104 -2.94 -29.29 13.56
CA ASP A 104 -3.04 -30.75 13.65
C ASP A 104 -2.69 -31.23 15.07
N GLU A 105 -2.61 -32.56 15.27
CA GLU A 105 -2.29 -33.13 16.59
C GLU A 105 -0.86 -32.81 17.05
N SER A 106 0.08 -32.63 16.13
CA SER A 106 1.47 -32.27 16.44
C SER A 106 1.63 -30.79 16.79
N MET A 107 0.72 -29.96 16.29
CA MET A 107 0.66 -28.53 16.57
C MET A 107 -0.78 -28.10 16.81
N PRO A 108 -1.28 -28.27 18.04
CA PRO A 108 -2.66 -27.93 18.36
C PRO A 108 -2.86 -26.42 18.27
N MET A 109 -4.06 -26.02 17.85
CA MET A 109 -4.44 -24.62 17.83
C MET A 109 -4.47 -24.06 19.26
N PRO A 110 -3.82 -22.90 19.53
CA PRO A 110 -3.90 -22.24 20.83
C PRO A 110 -5.36 -21.86 21.15
N LYS A 111 -5.68 -21.73 22.44
CA LYS A 111 -7.04 -21.35 22.89
C LYS A 111 -7.09 -19.87 23.20
N GLN A 112 -8.27 -19.26 23.18
CA GLN A 112 -8.39 -17.91 23.77
C GLN A 112 -8.23 -18.03 25.29
N PRO A 113 -7.47 -17.12 25.94
CA PRO A 113 -6.97 -15.84 25.43
C PRO A 113 -5.57 -15.85 24.78
N GLU A 114 -4.89 -16.99 24.69
CA GLU A 114 -3.48 -17.16 24.25
C GLU A 114 -3.20 -16.77 22.79
N TRP A 115 -4.23 -16.42 22.01
CA TRP A 115 -4.08 -16.07 20.59
C TRP A 115 -3.19 -14.87 20.36
N LEU A 116 -3.26 -13.85 21.23
CA LEU A 116 -2.41 -12.67 21.09
C LEU A 116 -0.95 -13.05 21.27
N ASP A 117 -0.63 -13.76 22.35
CA ASP A 117 0.73 -14.19 22.67
C ASP A 117 1.30 -15.04 21.55
N HIS A 118 0.49 -15.96 21.00
CA HIS A 118 0.90 -16.78 19.86
C HIS A 118 1.19 -15.97 18.60
N VAL A 119 0.35 -14.97 18.27
CA VAL A 119 0.58 -14.09 17.10
C VAL A 119 1.82 -13.23 17.32
N VAL A 120 2.00 -12.67 18.51
CA VAL A 120 3.18 -11.87 18.91
C VAL A 120 4.46 -12.70 18.79
N GLU A 121 4.46 -13.92 19.33
CA GLU A 121 5.57 -14.85 19.22
C GLU A 121 5.87 -15.20 17.76
N TRP A 122 4.83 -15.48 16.95
CA TRP A 122 5.01 -15.77 15.54
C TRP A 122 5.62 -14.59 14.76
N VAL A 123 5.15 -13.37 15.00
CA VAL A 123 5.70 -12.16 14.39
C VAL A 123 7.16 -11.96 14.82
N SER A 124 7.45 -12.08 16.11
CA SER A 124 8.81 -11.97 16.65
C SER A 124 9.75 -13.01 16.01
N ASN A 125 9.32 -14.27 15.89
CA ASN A 125 10.10 -15.32 15.24
C ASN A 125 10.30 -15.07 13.74
N ALA A 126 9.27 -14.57 13.05
CA ALA A 126 9.39 -14.18 11.64
C ALA A 126 10.40 -13.04 11.44
N SER A 127 10.43 -12.06 12.35
CA SER A 127 11.39 -10.96 12.37
C SER A 127 12.84 -11.45 12.44
N LEU A 128 13.11 -12.54 13.16
CA LEU A 128 14.45 -13.15 13.27
C LEU A 128 14.93 -13.80 11.96
N HIS A 129 14.00 -14.26 11.10
CA HIS A 129 14.35 -14.95 9.86
C HIS A 129 14.80 -14.02 8.73
N VAL A 130 14.54 -12.71 8.83
CA VAL A 130 14.86 -11.75 7.77
C VAL A 130 16.03 -10.87 8.21
N GLY A 131 17.23 -11.25 7.76
CA GLY A 131 18.44 -10.46 8.01
C GLY A 131 18.44 -9.13 7.24
N ARG A 132 19.19 -8.14 7.76
CA ARG A 132 19.33 -6.77 7.21
C ARG A 132 19.61 -6.72 5.69
N ARG A 133 20.31 -7.70 5.14
CA ARG A 133 20.57 -7.77 3.70
C ARG A 133 19.30 -7.96 2.87
N ALA A 134 18.46 -8.93 3.24
CA ALA A 134 17.19 -9.20 2.54
C ALA A 134 16.24 -8.00 2.62
N VAL A 135 16.32 -7.24 3.72
CA VAL A 135 15.62 -5.96 3.88
C VAL A 135 16.06 -4.95 2.83
N LEU A 136 17.37 -4.74 2.69
CA LEU A 136 17.94 -3.78 1.76
C LEU A 136 17.65 -4.18 0.30
N GLU A 137 17.77 -5.47 -0.03
CA GLU A 137 17.45 -5.98 -1.36
C GLU A 137 15.99 -5.69 -1.73
N TRP A 138 15.04 -5.99 -0.84
CA TRP A 138 13.63 -5.70 -1.07
C TRP A 138 13.33 -4.19 -1.20
N GLN A 139 13.98 -3.36 -0.37
CA GLN A 139 13.84 -1.90 -0.45
C GLN A 139 14.39 -1.34 -1.75
N LEU A 140 15.53 -1.84 -2.23
CA LEU A 140 16.14 -1.46 -3.51
C LEU A 140 15.23 -1.85 -4.67
N GLU A 141 14.72 -3.09 -4.71
CA GLU A 141 13.76 -3.53 -5.73
C GLU A 141 12.47 -2.68 -5.74
N GLY A 142 12.00 -2.25 -4.58
CA GLY A 142 10.88 -1.32 -4.46
C GLY A 142 11.20 0.07 -5.00
N ALA A 143 12.37 0.61 -4.65
CA ALA A 143 12.83 1.92 -5.10
C ALA A 143 13.05 1.94 -6.62
N ASP A 144 13.66 0.89 -7.18
CA ASP A 144 13.91 0.75 -8.62
C ASP A 144 12.58 0.74 -9.40
N ARG A 145 11.59 -0.03 -8.95
CA ARG A 145 10.25 -0.03 -9.58
C ARG A 145 9.60 1.36 -9.55
N LYS A 146 9.73 2.08 -8.44
CA LYS A 146 9.19 3.45 -8.31
C LYS A 146 9.91 4.41 -9.26
N LEU A 147 11.24 4.28 -9.37
CA LEU A 147 12.05 5.08 -10.27
C LEU A 147 11.68 4.84 -11.73
N THR A 148 11.49 3.58 -12.14
CA THR A 148 11.00 3.23 -13.48
C THR A 148 9.65 3.88 -13.77
N SER A 149 8.67 3.75 -12.86
CA SER A 149 7.35 4.37 -13.04
C SER A 149 7.41 5.90 -13.15
N MET A 150 8.32 6.55 -12.40
CA MET A 150 8.54 7.98 -12.52
C MET A 150 9.14 8.36 -13.88
N ASN A 151 10.10 7.58 -14.38
CA ASN A 151 10.70 7.79 -15.70
C ASN A 151 9.66 7.64 -16.82
N ASP A 152 8.83 6.59 -16.77
CA ASP A 152 7.75 6.38 -17.75
C ASP A 152 6.78 7.58 -17.79
N THR A 153 6.47 8.13 -16.61
CA THR A 153 5.62 9.32 -16.48
C THR A 153 6.29 10.55 -17.10
N ILE A 154 7.58 10.76 -16.82
CA ILE A 154 8.35 11.88 -17.38
C ILE A 154 8.40 11.78 -18.91
N ASP A 155 8.63 10.60 -19.45
CA ASP A 155 8.71 10.39 -20.90
C ASP A 155 7.35 10.61 -21.57
N SER A 156 6.25 10.15 -20.95
CA SER A 156 4.90 10.48 -21.42
C SER A 156 4.64 11.99 -21.42
N LEU A 157 5.03 12.71 -20.37
CA LEU A 157 4.87 14.17 -20.29
C LEU A 157 5.69 14.90 -21.36
N ARG A 158 6.91 14.41 -21.67
CA ARG A 158 7.75 14.96 -22.74
C ARG A 158 7.10 14.80 -24.12
N ILE A 159 6.52 13.64 -24.40
CA ILE A 159 5.79 13.40 -25.66
C ILE A 159 4.61 14.37 -25.78
N SER A 160 3.78 14.47 -24.75
CA SER A 160 2.64 15.39 -24.75
C SER A 160 3.03 16.87 -24.84
N LEU A 161 4.20 17.25 -24.29
CA LEU A 161 4.73 18.59 -24.45
C LEU A 161 5.08 18.87 -25.91
N LEU A 162 5.78 17.95 -26.56
CA LEU A 162 6.16 18.08 -27.98
C LEU A 162 4.94 18.19 -28.89
N GLU A 163 3.91 17.38 -28.65
CA GLU A 163 2.64 17.48 -29.38
C GLU A 163 1.98 18.86 -29.21
N ARG A 164 2.02 19.42 -28.00
CA ARG A 164 1.50 20.77 -27.74
C ARG A 164 2.32 21.87 -28.38
N GLU A 165 3.63 21.73 -28.41
CA GLU A 165 4.51 22.67 -29.11
C GLU A 165 4.25 22.65 -30.61
N GLN A 166 4.05 21.47 -31.20
CA GLN A 166 3.67 21.34 -32.60
C GLN A 166 2.33 22.02 -32.90
N MET A 167 1.28 21.75 -32.10
CA MET A 167 -0.02 22.41 -32.27
C MET A 167 0.07 23.94 -32.10
N ARG A 168 0.92 24.43 -31.18
CA ARG A 168 1.17 25.86 -31.02
C ARG A 168 1.79 26.45 -32.28
N ASP A 169 2.77 25.76 -32.86
CA ASP A 169 3.49 26.25 -34.04
C ASP A 169 2.58 26.25 -35.28
N GLU A 170 1.73 25.23 -35.44
CA GLU A 170 0.69 25.17 -36.47
C GLU A 170 -0.29 26.35 -36.33
N LEU A 171 -0.82 26.59 -35.12
CA LEU A 171 -1.72 27.72 -34.86
C LEU A 171 -1.03 29.08 -35.07
N ALA A 172 0.26 29.20 -34.75
CA ALA A 172 1.02 30.43 -34.98
C ALA A 172 1.13 30.75 -36.48
N VAL A 173 1.29 29.73 -37.32
CA VAL A 173 1.28 29.87 -38.79
C VAL A 173 -0.11 30.32 -39.25
N GLU A 174 -1.18 29.66 -38.83
CA GLU A 174 -2.56 30.04 -39.21
C GLU A 174 -2.89 31.49 -38.81
N VAL A 175 -2.49 31.91 -37.60
CA VAL A 175 -2.68 33.29 -37.13
C VAL A 175 -1.89 34.28 -37.98
N ALA A 176 -0.67 33.95 -38.39
CA ALA A 176 0.12 34.81 -39.27
C ALA A 176 -0.52 34.95 -40.65
N GLU A 177 -1.04 33.86 -41.23
CA GLU A 177 -1.76 33.86 -42.50
C GLU A 177 -3.04 34.70 -42.43
N MET A 178 -3.88 34.51 -41.40
CA MET A 178 -5.09 35.32 -41.20
C MET A 178 -4.79 36.80 -41.05
N ARG A 179 -3.70 37.17 -40.35
CA ARG A 179 -3.28 38.56 -40.22
C ARG A 179 -2.83 39.17 -41.55
N ALA A 180 -2.06 38.41 -42.33
CA ALA A 180 -1.62 38.86 -43.66
C ALA A 180 -2.80 39.00 -44.63
N GLU A 181 -3.77 38.08 -44.58
CA GLU A 181 -5.01 38.18 -45.36
C GLU A 181 -5.80 39.45 -44.98
N LEU A 182 -5.97 39.72 -43.68
CA LEU A 182 -6.67 40.92 -43.20
C LEU A 182 -6.00 42.21 -43.69
N GLU A 183 -4.66 42.31 -43.58
CA GLU A 183 -3.89 43.46 -44.07
C GLU A 183 -4.06 43.64 -45.58
N SER A 184 -4.11 42.54 -46.34
CA SER A 184 -4.34 42.60 -47.79
C SER A 184 -5.74 43.11 -48.15
N LEU A 185 -6.76 42.82 -47.33
CA LEU A 185 -8.13 43.32 -47.52
C LEU A 185 -8.22 44.79 -47.16
N GLU A 186 -7.63 45.23 -46.05
CA GLU A 186 -7.54 46.64 -45.66
C GLU A 186 -6.81 47.48 -46.72
N SER A 187 -5.77 46.94 -47.36
CA SER A 187 -5.07 47.62 -48.45
C SER A 187 -5.85 47.69 -49.78
N ARG A 188 -6.92 46.91 -49.91
CA ARG A 188 -7.78 46.82 -51.11
C ARG A 188 -9.09 47.59 -50.98
N GLU A 189 -9.53 47.91 -49.78
CA GLU A 189 -10.60 48.88 -49.58
C GLU A 189 -10.05 50.28 -49.89
N PRO A 190 -10.49 50.96 -50.97
CA PRO A 190 -10.20 52.37 -51.09
C PRO A 190 -10.90 53.06 -49.91
N THR A 191 -10.16 53.91 -49.19
CA THR A 191 -10.74 54.90 -48.27
C THR A 191 -11.83 55.66 -49.02
N ASP A 192 -13.08 55.28 -48.78
CA ASP A 192 -14.26 56.09 -49.13
C ASP A 192 -14.25 57.29 -48.18
N ASP A 193 -13.36 58.25 -48.45
CA ASP A 193 -13.38 59.58 -47.86
C ASP A 193 -13.97 60.57 -48.88
N GLN A 194 -15.19 60.99 -48.56
CA GLN A 194 -15.83 62.31 -48.73
C GLN A 194 -15.81 63.01 -50.09
#